data_AF-A0AA36DLE1-F1
#
_entry.id   AF-A0AA36DLE1-F1
#
_cell.length_a   1.000
_cell.length_b   1.000
_cell.length_c   1.000
_cell.angle_alpha   90.00
_cell.angle_beta   90.00
_cell.angle_gamma   90.00
#
_symmetry.space_group_name_H-M   'P 1'
#
loop_
_entity.id
_entity.type
_entity.pdbx_description
1 polymer ?
#
loop_
_entity_poly.entity_id
_entity_poly.type
_entity_poly.pdbx_seq_one_letter_code
_entity_poly.pdbx_strand_id
1 'polypeptide(L)'
;KLEVKQLKDFGYVTLNKNRVGTLVNSYNGKSVHSLNLHGCKQGDELGILVENQGRQTYETINDYKGILSEVELDGKPLHDWKQCKLSIIHDYVNKYPSTSNSSNV
;
A
#
# COMPACT_ATOMS: atom_id res chain seq x y z
N LYS A 1 -4.45 16.90 -8.14
CA LYS A 1 -4.27 16.56 -6.70
C LYS A 1 -4.96 15.23 -6.43
N LEU A 2 -4.21 14.21 -6.04
CA LEU A 2 -4.76 12.94 -5.55
C LEU A 2 -5.01 13.07 -4.04
N GLU A 3 -6.17 12.62 -3.56
CA GLU A 3 -6.54 12.69 -2.14
C GLU A 3 -7.23 11.41 -1.68
N VAL A 4 -6.86 10.93 -0.50
CA VAL A 4 -7.50 9.81 0.20
C VAL A 4 -7.65 10.19 1.67
N LYS A 5 -8.86 10.64 2.04
CA LYS A 5 -9.14 11.18 3.39
C LYS A 5 -8.89 10.18 4.49
N GLN A 6 -9.23 8.90 4.26
CA GLN A 6 -9.00 7.81 5.19
C GLN A 6 -8.26 6.68 4.48
N LEU A 7 -6.97 6.55 4.77
CA LEU A 7 -6.12 5.45 4.34
C LEU A 7 -5.39 4.92 5.57
N LYS A 8 -5.29 3.60 5.72
CA LYS A 8 -4.53 2.96 6.79
C LYS A 8 -3.67 1.80 6.26
N ASP A 9 -2.37 1.76 6.52
CA ASP A 9 -1.57 2.70 7.32
C ASP A 9 -0.68 3.56 6.42
N PHE A 10 -0.06 2.93 5.41
CA PHE A 10 0.81 3.56 4.42
C PHE A 10 0.33 3.23 3.02
N GLY A 11 0.24 4.23 2.15
CA GLY A 11 -0.15 4.10 0.75
C GLY A 11 0.98 4.54 -0.16
N TYR A 12 1.63 3.60 -0.85
CA TYR A 12 2.68 3.90 -1.81
C TYR A 12 2.06 4.12 -3.18
N VAL A 13 2.09 5.36 -3.65
CA VAL A 13 1.42 5.77 -4.90
C VAL A 13 2.39 5.63 -6.07
N THR A 14 1.88 5.08 -7.17
CA THR A 14 2.59 4.90 -8.43
C THR A 14 1.77 5.44 -9.60
N LEU A 15 2.46 5.96 -10.61
CA LEU A 15 1.89 6.32 -11.91
C LEU A 15 2.69 5.58 -12.99
N ASN A 16 2.03 4.74 -13.81
CA ASN A 16 2.67 3.88 -14.79
C ASN A 16 3.85 3.08 -14.18
N LYS A 17 3.63 2.50 -13.00
CA LYS A 17 4.61 1.73 -12.19
C LYS A 17 5.75 2.56 -11.59
N ASN A 18 5.86 3.85 -11.88
CA ASN A 18 6.84 4.74 -11.26
C ASN A 18 6.30 5.28 -9.94
N ARG A 19 7.11 5.19 -8.88
CA ARG A 19 6.74 5.71 -7.56
C ARG A 19 6.69 7.24 -7.55
N VAL A 20 5.54 7.80 -7.17
CA VAL A 20 5.29 9.26 -7.16
C VAL A 20 5.12 9.84 -5.75
N GLY A 21 4.88 9.01 -4.73
CA GLY A 21 4.83 9.49 -3.36
C GLY A 21 4.27 8.49 -2.35
N THR A 22 4.05 8.98 -1.12
CA THR A 22 3.52 8.18 0.00
C THR A 22 2.40 8.94 0.68
N LEU A 23 1.28 8.25 0.87
CA LEU A 23 0.22 8.62 1.79
C LEU A 23 0.48 7.94 3.13
N VAL A 24 0.27 8.65 4.23
CA VAL A 24 0.57 8.16 5.58
C VAL A 24 -0.57 8.56 6.50
N ASN A 25 -1.19 7.59 7.16
CA ASN A 25 -2.23 7.84 8.16
C ASN A 25 -1.68 8.67 9.33
N SER A 26 -0.63 8.15 9.98
CA SER A 26 0.10 8.81 11.06
C SER A 26 1.45 8.12 11.25
N TYR A 27 2.53 8.89 11.24
CA TYR A 27 3.87 8.42 11.55
C TYR A 27 4.71 9.55 12.13
N ASN A 28 5.24 9.37 13.35
CA ASN A 28 6.02 10.40 14.06
C ASN A 28 5.33 11.78 14.09
N GLY A 29 4.02 11.79 14.37
CA GLY A 29 3.21 13.01 14.44
C GLY A 29 2.89 13.66 13.10
N LYS A 30 3.15 12.97 11.97
CA LYS A 30 2.88 13.47 10.62
C LYS A 30 1.84 12.61 9.91
N SER A 31 0.99 13.28 9.14
CA SER A 31 -0.04 12.66 8.30
C SER A 31 0.02 13.27 6.90
N VAL A 32 -0.15 12.43 5.87
CA VAL A 32 -0.12 12.83 4.46
C VAL A 32 -1.27 12.12 3.75
N HIS A 33 -2.34 12.86 3.46
CA HIS A 33 -3.55 12.32 2.83
C HIS A 33 -3.71 12.75 1.37
N SER A 34 -2.77 13.50 0.82
CA SER A 34 -2.81 13.94 -0.57
C SER A 34 -1.43 14.07 -1.20
N LEU A 35 -1.40 13.97 -2.53
CA LEU A 35 -0.22 14.17 -3.36
C LEU A 35 -0.58 15.03 -4.57
N ASN A 36 0.32 15.91 -4.96
CA ASN A 36 0.22 16.58 -6.26
C ASN A 36 0.84 15.68 -7.32
N LEU A 37 -0.03 15.11 -8.17
CA LEU A 37 0.41 14.36 -9.34
C LEU A 37 0.67 15.35 -10.48
N HIS A 38 1.76 15.16 -11.21
CA HIS A 38 2.16 16.00 -12.33
C HIS A 38 2.25 15.17 -13.61
N GLY A 39 1.83 15.76 -14.73
CA GLY A 39 2.01 15.14 -16.06
C GLY A 39 1.09 13.95 -16.36
N CYS A 40 0.00 13.76 -15.60
CA CYS A 40 -0.97 12.70 -15.86
C CYS A 40 -1.62 12.86 -17.24
N LYS A 41 -1.73 11.75 -17.97
CA LYS A 41 -2.42 11.64 -19.25
C LYS A 41 -3.55 10.63 -19.15
N GLN A 42 -4.54 10.78 -20.02
CA GLN A 42 -5.60 9.80 -20.13
C GLN A 42 -5.01 8.42 -20.51
N GLY A 43 -5.40 7.40 -19.77
CA GLY A 43 -4.87 6.03 -19.93
C GLY A 43 -3.67 5.70 -19.03
N ASP A 44 -3.11 6.68 -18.31
CA ASP A 44 -2.09 6.38 -17.30
C ASP A 44 -2.66 5.51 -16.18
N GLU A 45 -1.85 4.57 -15.70
CA GLU A 45 -2.22 3.63 -14.65
C GLU A 45 -1.84 4.21 -13.28
N LEU A 46 -2.84 4.53 -12.47
CA LEU A 46 -2.67 4.90 -11.06
C LEU A 46 -2.69 3.63 -10.20
N GLY A 47 -1.62 3.40 -9.44
CA GLY A 47 -1.55 2.32 -8.47
C GLY A 47 -1.35 2.84 -7.04
N ILE A 48 -2.00 2.21 -6.06
CA ILE A 48 -1.78 2.46 -4.64
C ILE A 48 -1.52 1.12 -3.96
N LEU A 49 -0.26 0.87 -3.57
CA LEU A 49 0.07 -0.27 -2.73
C LEU A 49 -0.14 0.13 -1.26
N VAL A 50 -1.05 -0.55 -0.57
CA VAL A 50 -1.37 -0.25 0.82
C VAL A 50 -0.72 -1.26 1.76
N GLU A 51 0.10 -0.76 2.68
CA GLU A 51 0.67 -1.53 3.77
C GLU A 51 -0.20 -1.38 5.03
N ASN A 52 -0.48 -2.52 5.65
CA ASN A 52 -1.04 -2.62 6.99
C ASN A 52 0.11 -2.90 7.97
N GLN A 53 0.42 -1.95 8.85
CA GLN A 53 1.54 -2.03 9.77
C GLN A 53 1.22 -2.79 11.07
N GLY A 54 0.05 -3.40 11.14
CA GLY A 54 -0.47 -4.08 12.33
C GLY A 54 -1.75 -3.41 12.83
N ARG A 55 -2.63 -4.23 13.40
CA ARG A 55 -3.86 -3.73 14.03
C ARG A 55 -3.57 -3.28 15.44
N GLN A 56 -4.20 -2.18 15.84
CA GLN A 56 -4.18 -1.75 17.23
C GLN A 56 -4.76 -2.84 18.14
N THR A 57 -4.12 -3.06 19.29
CA THR A 57 -4.51 -4.08 20.27
C THR A 57 -5.09 -3.48 21.55
N TYR A 58 -5.18 -2.15 21.63
CA TYR A 58 -5.68 -1.39 22.78
C TYR A 58 -6.63 -0.27 22.32
N GLU A 59 -7.60 0.06 23.16
CA GLU A 59 -8.71 1.03 22.97
C GLU A 59 -9.74 0.76 21.87
N THR A 60 -9.37 0.20 20.71
CA THR A 60 -10.36 -0.27 19.73
C THR A 60 -9.90 -1.54 19.02
N ILE A 61 -10.76 -2.56 18.98
CA ILE A 61 -10.51 -3.78 18.17
C ILE A 61 -10.83 -3.56 16.69
N ASN A 62 -11.58 -2.50 16.37
CA ASN A 62 -12.12 -2.22 15.03
C ASN A 62 -11.15 -1.35 14.22
N ASP A 63 -9.96 -1.87 13.96
CA ASP A 63 -8.95 -1.20 13.14
C ASP A 63 -8.97 -1.74 11.70
N TYR A 64 -9.95 -1.26 10.93
CA TYR A 64 -10.02 -1.53 9.48
C TYR A 64 -8.80 -0.95 8.76
N LYS A 65 -8.36 -1.63 7.70
CA LYS A 65 -7.10 -1.34 6.98
C LYS A 65 -7.37 -1.24 5.49
N GLY A 66 -6.48 -0.56 4.78
CA GLY A 66 -6.64 -0.29 3.35
C GLY A 66 -7.05 1.16 3.08
N ILE A 67 -7.76 1.34 1.98
CA ILE A 67 -8.42 2.60 1.60
C ILE A 67 -9.83 2.55 2.20
N LEU A 68 -10.15 3.49 3.09
CA LEU A 68 -11.39 3.53 3.88
C LEU A 68 -12.30 4.70 3.52
N SER A 69 -11.86 5.55 2.59
CA SER A 69 -12.66 6.63 1.98
C SER A 69 -12.56 6.56 0.46
N GLU A 70 -13.32 7.40 -0.23
CA GLU A 70 -13.10 7.63 -1.65
C GLU A 70 -11.66 8.07 -1.93
N VAL A 71 -11.17 7.68 -3.10
CA VAL A 71 -9.95 8.21 -3.70
C VAL A 71 -10.39 9.26 -4.71
N GLU A 72 -9.94 10.49 -4.54
CA GLU A 72 -10.34 11.62 -5.37
C GLU A 72 -9.14 12.12 -6.19
N LEU A 73 -9.38 12.49 -7.46
CA LEU A 73 -8.44 13.23 -8.29
C LEU A 73 -9.06 14.58 -8.66
N ASP A 74 -8.44 15.66 -8.20
CA ASP A 74 -8.92 17.03 -8.39
C ASP A 74 -10.36 17.22 -7.89
N GLY A 75 -10.66 16.62 -6.74
CA GLY A 75 -11.97 16.66 -6.08
C GLY A 75 -13.04 15.78 -6.73
N LYS A 76 -12.68 14.96 -7.74
CA LYS A 76 -13.60 14.02 -8.38
C LYS A 76 -13.28 12.59 -7.93
N PRO A 77 -14.27 11.81 -7.47
CA PRO A 77 -14.05 10.41 -7.10
C PRO A 77 -13.55 9.58 -8.29
N LEU A 78 -12.57 8.72 -8.03
CA LEU A 78 -12.10 7.70 -8.96
C LEU A 78 -12.84 6.39 -8.68
N HIS A 79 -13.38 5.80 -9.74
CA HIS A 79 -14.14 4.55 -9.70
C HIS A 79 -13.39 3.41 -10.42
N ASP A 80 -14.00 2.23 -10.48
CA ASP A 80 -13.52 1.08 -11.26
C ASP A 80 -12.15 0.51 -10.83
N TRP A 81 -11.90 0.50 -9.52
CA TRP A 81 -10.68 -0.06 -8.94
C TRP A 81 -10.57 -1.57 -9.13
N LYS A 82 -9.48 -2.01 -9.77
CA LYS A 82 -9.02 -3.39 -9.64
C LYS A 82 -8.24 -3.55 -8.34
N GLN A 83 -8.82 -4.24 -7.37
CA GLN A 83 -8.19 -4.50 -6.08
C GLN A 83 -7.57 -5.90 -6.05
N CYS A 84 -6.35 -6.02 -5.53
CA CYS A 84 -5.62 -7.27 -5.44
C CYS A 84 -4.97 -7.41 -4.06
N LYS A 85 -5.03 -8.61 -3.48
CA LYS A 85 -4.26 -8.95 -2.29
C LYS A 85 -2.86 -9.40 -2.72
N LEU A 86 -1.82 -8.82 -2.11
CA LEU A 86 -0.47 -9.33 -2.25
C LEU A 86 -0.25 -10.52 -1.30
N SER A 87 0.19 -11.66 -1.83
CA SER A 87 0.56 -12.83 -1.04
C SER A 87 2.08 -12.91 -0.94
N ILE A 88 2.62 -12.64 0.25
CA ILE A 88 4.06 -12.72 0.56
C ILE A 88 4.48 -14.06 1.19
N ILE A 89 3.55 -15.03 1.25
CA ILE A 89 3.74 -16.29 1.99
C ILE A 89 4.84 -17.16 1.36
N HIS A 90 5.07 -17.05 0.05
CA HIS A 90 6.07 -17.85 -0.66
C HIS A 90 7.44 -17.16 -0.80
N ASP A 91 7.58 -15.90 -0.38
CA ASP A 91 8.85 -15.16 -0.51
C ASP A 91 9.91 -15.61 0.51
N TYR A 92 9.53 -16.42 1.50
CA TYR A 92 10.42 -16.92 2.56
C TYR A 92 11.10 -18.25 2.25
N VAL A 93 10.69 -18.98 1.20
CA VAL A 93 11.04 -20.41 1.04
C VAL A 93 12.50 -20.64 0.62
N ASN A 94 13.22 -19.64 0.11
CA ASN A 94 14.57 -19.83 -0.46
C ASN A 94 15.74 -19.31 0.37
N LYS A 95 15.58 -19.03 1.67
CA LYS A 95 16.67 -18.41 2.47
C LYS A 95 17.57 -19.39 3.23
N TYR A 96 17.23 -20.67 3.27
CA TYR A 96 18.10 -21.72 3.81
C TYR A 96 18.14 -22.89 2.81
N PRO A 97 19.17 -23.02 1.96
CA PRO A 97 19.42 -24.29 1.30
C PRO A 97 19.65 -25.32 2.40
N SER A 98 18.83 -26.36 2.42
CA SER A 98 19.06 -27.54 3.23
C SER A 98 20.42 -28.12 2.82
N THR A 99 21.43 -27.93 3.67
CA THR A 99 22.67 -28.69 3.57
C THR A 99 22.35 -30.15 3.88
N SER A 100 22.10 -30.92 2.84
CA SER A 100 22.18 -32.38 2.92
C SER A 100 23.65 -32.75 3.05
N ASN A 101 24.13 -32.89 4.28
CA ASN A 101 25.34 -33.65 4.53
C ASN A 101 25.01 -35.12 4.29
N SER A 102 25.34 -35.63 3.11
CA SER A 102 25.52 -37.06 2.89
C SER A 102 26.82 -37.49 3.56
N SER A 103 26.75 -37.87 4.83
CA SER A 103 27.79 -38.67 5.47
C SER A 103 27.76 -40.07 4.85
N ASN A 104 28.69 -40.34 3.94
CA ASN A 104 29.08 -41.70 3.62
C ASN A 104 29.92 -42.23 4.79
N VAL A 105 29.35 -43.16 5.57
CA VAL A 105 30.09 -44.16 6.35
C VAL A 105 29.57 -45.51 5.90
#